data_AF-A0A228HVA6-F1
#
_entry.id   AF-A0A228HVA6-F1
#
_cell.length_a   1.000
_cell.length_b   1.000
_cell.length_c   1.000
_cell.angle_alpha   90.00
_cell.angle_beta   90.00
_cell.angle_gamma   90.00
#
_symmetry.space_group_name_H-M   'P 1'
#
loop_
_entity.id
_entity.type
_entity.pdbx_description
1 polymer ?
#
loop_
_entity_poly.entity_id
_entity_poly.type
_entity_poly.pdbx_seq_one_letter_code
_entity_poly.pdbx_strand_id
1 'polypeptide(L)'
;MIRIECDAYLTVRDTEGRSASLSDVAPLLELVADTGSISQAAQAKGLSYRHAWGMLRALESCIGGELIETARGKGSTLSALGQAVVDAQRLARSRLDGNLRTLAAEVASELNRRLAQRDGAVRIHASHGYAVATLVSALVDAQAAVDIKYRESVEAVQALARGECDLAGFHLPRGAFRAQCAQIYRPWLDDTRHVLIHLTRRQQGLFVPRGNPKQVRGLVDLARNDIRFVNRQPGSGTRMLLDLALRAIGIDPERIDGYASAELTHSAIAAFVASGMADLGFGVEPAARHFGLDFIPVVDEDYYFACERARLDVRPLADVLALLRDARFVERVAHLDGYDPAACGALEHIATGLAGGDGASVPDGNFR
;
A
#
# COMPACT_ATOMS: atom_id res chain seq x y z
N MET A 1 9.48 -7.76 -16.35
CA MET A 1 9.55 -7.94 -14.88
C MET A 1 8.74 -9.18 -14.55
N ILE A 2 9.34 -10.13 -13.83
CA ILE A 2 8.75 -11.44 -13.55
C ILE A 2 7.91 -11.32 -12.27
N ARG A 3 6.65 -11.75 -12.34
CA ARG A 3 5.77 -11.93 -11.17
C ARG A 3 5.64 -13.43 -10.90
N ILE A 4 5.72 -13.80 -9.64
CA ILE A 4 5.51 -15.17 -9.18
C ILE A 4 4.23 -15.18 -8.36
N GLU A 5 3.38 -16.17 -8.62
CA GLU A 5 2.17 -16.45 -7.86
C GLU A 5 2.31 -17.85 -7.28
N CYS A 6 1.86 -18.01 -6.03
CA CYS A 6 1.97 -19.27 -5.30
C CYS A 6 0.65 -19.51 -4.56
N ASP A 7 -0.04 -20.56 -4.96
CA ASP A 7 -1.36 -20.90 -4.44
C ASP A 7 -1.33 -22.30 -3.81
N ALA A 8 -1.95 -22.43 -2.64
CA ALA A 8 -2.18 -23.74 -2.02
C ALA A 8 -3.45 -24.38 -2.57
N TYR A 9 -3.31 -25.61 -3.05
CA TYR A 9 -4.42 -26.39 -3.56
C TYR A 9 -4.64 -27.63 -2.70
N LEU A 10 -5.85 -27.77 -2.13
CA LEU A 10 -6.23 -28.89 -1.29
C LEU A 10 -7.03 -29.90 -2.10
N THR A 11 -6.53 -31.14 -2.13
CA THR A 11 -7.17 -32.27 -2.83
C THR A 11 -7.45 -33.38 -1.82
N VAL A 12 -8.70 -33.85 -1.78
CA VAL A 12 -9.09 -35.04 -1.05
C VAL A 12 -8.84 -36.25 -1.93
N ARG A 13 -8.22 -37.30 -1.36
CA ARG A 13 -8.10 -38.62 -1.99
C ARG A 13 -8.64 -39.68 -1.04
N ASP A 14 -9.46 -40.58 -1.56
CA ASP A 14 -9.95 -41.70 -0.78
C ASP A 14 -9.14 -42.99 -1.03
N THR A 15 -9.52 -44.07 -0.33
CA THR A 15 -8.86 -45.38 -0.41
C THR A 15 -9.11 -46.09 -1.74
N GLU A 16 -10.11 -45.67 -2.51
CA GLU A 16 -10.43 -46.21 -3.85
C GLU A 16 -9.68 -45.44 -4.96
N GLY A 17 -8.87 -44.44 -4.59
CA GLY A 17 -8.10 -43.62 -5.52
C GLY A 17 -8.91 -42.53 -6.20
N ARG A 18 -10.16 -42.29 -5.79
CA ARG A 18 -10.94 -41.14 -6.27
C ARG A 18 -10.32 -39.86 -5.67
N SER A 19 -10.43 -38.77 -6.42
CA SER A 19 -9.90 -37.48 -5.97
C SER A 19 -10.84 -36.34 -6.30
N ALA A 20 -10.97 -35.40 -5.39
CA ALA A 20 -11.77 -34.19 -5.56
C ALA A 20 -11.05 -32.97 -4.96
N SER A 21 -11.26 -31.82 -5.59
CA SER A 21 -10.68 -30.56 -5.12
C SER A 21 -11.52 -29.96 -4.00
N LEU A 22 -10.91 -29.84 -2.83
CA LEU A 22 -11.48 -29.07 -1.73
C LEU A 22 -11.37 -27.58 -2.04
N SER A 23 -10.24 -27.13 -2.60
CA SER A 23 -10.02 -25.72 -2.98
C SER A 23 -11.04 -25.19 -3.99
N ASP A 24 -11.58 -26.03 -4.87
CA ASP A 24 -12.58 -25.60 -5.84
C ASP A 24 -14.00 -25.65 -5.27
N VAL A 25 -14.28 -26.58 -4.36
CA VAL A 25 -15.63 -26.76 -3.79
C VAL A 25 -15.89 -25.80 -2.64
N ALA A 26 -14.91 -25.49 -1.78
CA ALA A 26 -15.11 -24.63 -0.62
C ALA A 26 -15.66 -23.22 -0.97
N PRO A 27 -15.15 -22.49 -1.99
CA PRO A 27 -15.74 -21.20 -2.35
C PRO A 27 -17.15 -21.31 -2.95
N LEU A 28 -17.48 -22.47 -3.54
CA LEU A 28 -18.85 -22.73 -4.00
C LEU A 28 -19.79 -22.92 -2.79
N LEU A 29 -19.35 -23.63 -1.75
CA LEU A 29 -20.10 -23.79 -0.50
C LEU A 29 -20.32 -22.46 0.23
N GLU A 30 -19.31 -21.58 0.27
CA GLU A 30 -19.46 -20.22 0.84
C GLU A 30 -20.56 -19.44 0.12
N LEU A 31 -20.55 -19.44 -1.22
CA LEU A 31 -21.59 -18.79 -2.01
C LEU A 31 -22.97 -19.43 -1.82
N VAL A 32 -23.06 -20.75 -1.59
CA VAL A 32 -24.33 -21.40 -1.24
C VAL A 32 -24.83 -20.92 0.11
N ALA A 33 -23.95 -20.78 1.12
CA ALA A 33 -24.33 -20.26 2.42
C ALA A 33 -24.87 -18.83 2.34
N ASP A 34 -24.28 -17.99 1.48
CA ASP A 34 -24.71 -16.61 1.29
C ASP A 34 -26.01 -16.47 0.49
N THR A 35 -26.18 -17.28 -0.56
CA THR A 35 -27.30 -17.17 -1.51
C THR A 35 -28.49 -18.07 -1.19
N GLY A 36 -28.29 -19.11 -0.39
CA GLY A 36 -29.27 -20.19 -0.18
C GLY A 36 -29.58 -21.00 -1.45
N SER A 37 -28.77 -20.91 -2.51
CA SER A 37 -29.05 -21.53 -3.80
C SER A 37 -27.78 -21.94 -4.55
N ILE A 38 -27.68 -23.24 -4.88
CA ILE A 38 -26.57 -23.78 -5.69
C ILE A 38 -26.56 -23.16 -7.09
N SER A 39 -27.73 -22.87 -7.66
CA SER A 39 -27.82 -22.25 -8.97
C SER A 39 -27.26 -20.82 -8.96
N GLN A 40 -27.57 -20.03 -7.93
CA GLN A 40 -27.04 -18.66 -7.80
C GLN A 40 -25.55 -18.69 -7.47
N ALA A 41 -25.10 -19.59 -6.60
CA ALA A 41 -23.69 -19.79 -6.29
C ALA A 41 -22.87 -20.20 -7.52
N ALA A 42 -23.40 -21.11 -8.35
CA ALA A 42 -22.77 -21.50 -9.61
C ALA A 42 -22.64 -20.31 -10.57
N GLN A 43 -23.71 -19.52 -10.72
CA GLN A 43 -23.71 -18.32 -11.57
C GLN A 43 -22.69 -17.28 -11.09
N ALA A 44 -22.63 -17.01 -9.78
CA ALA A 44 -21.66 -16.08 -9.19
C ALA A 44 -20.21 -16.53 -9.41
N LYS A 45 -19.96 -17.84 -9.50
CA LYS A 45 -18.64 -18.42 -9.79
C LYS A 45 -18.37 -18.60 -11.29
N GLY A 46 -19.31 -18.23 -12.18
CA GLY A 46 -19.19 -18.41 -13.62
C GLY A 46 -19.26 -19.87 -14.10
N LEU A 47 -19.87 -20.75 -13.30
CA LEU A 47 -20.00 -22.18 -13.58
C LEU A 47 -21.42 -22.53 -14.03
N SER A 48 -21.57 -23.58 -14.86
CA SER A 48 -22.89 -24.17 -15.11
C SER A 48 -23.39 -24.91 -13.87
N TYR A 49 -24.71 -24.94 -13.66
CA TYR A 49 -25.33 -25.70 -12.56
C TYR A 49 -24.86 -27.16 -12.54
N ARG A 50 -24.81 -27.82 -13.70
CA ARG A 50 -24.35 -29.20 -13.83
C ARG A 50 -22.91 -29.38 -13.37
N HIS A 51 -22.03 -28.42 -13.69
CA HIS A 51 -20.63 -28.48 -13.28
C HIS A 51 -20.48 -28.27 -11.78
N ALA A 52 -21.13 -27.26 -11.21
CA ALA A 52 -21.14 -27.01 -9.76
C ALA A 52 -21.68 -28.21 -8.98
N TRP A 53 -22.79 -28.80 -9.44
CA TRP A 53 -23.35 -30.01 -8.84
C TRP A 53 -22.40 -31.21 -8.95
N GLY A 54 -21.72 -31.38 -10.10
CA GLY A 54 -20.73 -32.42 -10.30
C GLY A 54 -19.54 -32.32 -9.34
N MET A 55 -19.04 -31.10 -9.08
CA MET A 55 -17.95 -30.87 -8.13
C MET A 55 -18.36 -31.23 -6.70
N LEU A 56 -19.56 -30.82 -6.28
CA LEU A 56 -20.11 -31.17 -4.96
C LEU A 56 -20.19 -32.69 -4.80
N ARG A 57 -20.80 -33.39 -5.76
CA ARG A 57 -20.95 -34.84 -5.71
C ARG A 57 -19.60 -35.57 -5.74
N ALA A 58 -18.64 -35.07 -6.51
CA ALA A 58 -17.30 -35.64 -6.54
C ALA A 58 -16.61 -35.55 -5.17
N LEU A 59 -16.73 -34.42 -4.48
CA LEU A 59 -16.17 -34.26 -3.14
C LEU A 59 -16.93 -35.11 -2.11
N GLU A 60 -18.27 -35.11 -2.14
CA GLU A 60 -19.11 -35.95 -1.27
C GLU A 60 -18.77 -37.45 -1.41
N SER A 61 -18.55 -37.93 -2.64
CA SER A 61 -18.12 -39.30 -2.89
C SER A 61 -16.73 -39.62 -2.32
N CYS A 62 -15.83 -38.64 -2.24
CA CYS A 62 -14.50 -38.84 -1.64
C CYS A 62 -14.54 -38.79 -0.10
N ILE A 63 -15.35 -37.89 0.49
CA ILE A 63 -15.41 -37.70 1.94
C ILE A 63 -16.46 -38.58 2.63
N GLY A 64 -17.39 -39.16 1.88
CA GLY A 64 -18.40 -40.10 2.37
C GLY A 64 -19.61 -39.46 3.06
N GLY A 65 -19.94 -38.20 2.76
CA GLY A 65 -21.09 -37.51 3.35
C GLY A 65 -21.57 -36.33 2.53
N GLU A 66 -22.81 -35.89 2.76
CA GLU A 66 -23.43 -34.78 2.03
C GLU A 66 -22.91 -33.43 2.52
N LEU A 67 -22.64 -32.51 1.59
CA LEU A 67 -22.14 -31.16 1.90
C LEU A 67 -23.26 -30.13 2.03
N ILE A 68 -24.42 -30.42 1.45
CA ILE A 68 -25.56 -29.52 1.38
C ILE A 68 -26.81 -30.24 1.86
N GLU A 69 -27.54 -29.60 2.76
CA GLU A 69 -28.89 -29.99 3.14
C GLU A 69 -29.90 -29.24 2.28
N THR A 70 -30.91 -29.96 1.78
CA THR A 70 -32.02 -29.36 1.02
C THR A 70 -33.32 -29.60 1.75
N ALA A 71 -34.04 -28.53 2.07
CA ALA A 71 -35.35 -28.59 2.70
C ALA A 71 -36.42 -28.06 1.73
N ARG A 72 -37.56 -28.76 1.68
CA ARG A 72 -38.67 -28.44 0.76
C ARG A 72 -39.14 -27.00 1.00
N GLY A 73 -38.91 -26.13 0.00
CA GLY A 73 -39.30 -24.72 0.04
C GLY A 73 -38.36 -23.76 0.80
N LYS A 74 -37.19 -24.20 1.27
CA LYS A 74 -36.26 -23.39 2.08
C LYS A 74 -34.87 -23.15 1.45
N GLY A 75 -34.64 -23.58 0.22
CA GLY A 75 -33.35 -23.43 -0.46
C GLY A 75 -32.30 -24.47 -0.02
N SER A 76 -31.04 -24.19 -0.32
CA SER A 76 -29.86 -25.03 -0.01
C SER A 76 -29.07 -24.41 1.14
N THR A 77 -28.82 -25.18 2.18
CA THR A 77 -27.97 -24.79 3.32
C THR A 77 -26.79 -25.74 3.47
N LEU A 78 -25.70 -25.30 4.10
CA LEU A 78 -24.57 -26.19 4.38
C LEU A 78 -24.96 -27.23 5.43
N SER A 79 -24.56 -28.48 5.22
CA SER A 79 -24.58 -29.49 6.28
C SER A 79 -23.46 -29.21 7.29
N ALA A 80 -23.44 -29.93 8.42
CA ALA A 80 -22.31 -29.88 9.35
C ALA A 80 -20.97 -30.23 8.67
N LEU A 81 -20.98 -31.16 7.72
CA LEU A 81 -19.79 -31.53 6.94
C LEU A 81 -19.42 -30.45 5.92
N GLY A 82 -20.42 -29.83 5.28
CA GLY A 82 -20.21 -28.67 4.39
C GLY A 82 -19.57 -27.49 5.12
N GLN A 83 -20.02 -27.19 6.34
CA GLN A 83 -19.41 -26.17 7.18
C GLN A 83 -17.97 -26.53 7.55
N ALA A 84 -17.71 -27.78 7.95
CA ALA A 84 -16.36 -28.23 8.28
C ALA A 84 -15.38 -28.12 7.09
N VAL A 85 -15.85 -28.33 5.85
CA VAL A 85 -15.03 -28.14 4.64
C VAL A 85 -14.67 -26.67 4.43
N VAL A 86 -15.63 -25.75 4.59
CA VAL A 86 -15.36 -24.31 4.50
C VAL A 86 -14.36 -23.87 5.57
N ASP A 87 -14.56 -24.33 6.81
CA ASP A 87 -13.68 -24.00 7.93
C ASP A 87 -12.27 -24.54 7.73
N ALA A 88 -12.13 -25.75 7.18
CA ALA A 88 -10.83 -26.34 6.84
C ALA A 88 -10.08 -25.53 5.77
N GLN A 89 -10.77 -25.09 4.71
CA GLN A 89 -10.16 -24.22 3.69
C GLN A 89 -9.73 -22.87 4.27
N ARG A 90 -10.59 -22.24 5.09
CA ARG A 90 -10.27 -20.97 5.75
C ARG A 90 -9.07 -21.10 6.68
N LEU A 91 -9.02 -22.17 7.46
CA LEU A 91 -7.89 -22.48 8.33
C LEU A 91 -6.60 -22.63 7.50
N ALA A 92 -6.63 -23.41 6.42
CA ALA A 92 -5.46 -23.60 5.55
C ALA A 92 -4.98 -22.28 4.94
N ARG A 93 -5.88 -21.48 4.38
CA ARG A 93 -5.55 -20.14 3.84
C ARG A 93 -4.98 -19.21 4.89
N SER A 94 -5.61 -19.13 6.07
CA SER A 94 -5.14 -18.28 7.17
C SER A 94 -3.71 -18.61 7.61
N ARG A 95 -3.31 -19.89 7.52
CA ARG A 95 -1.97 -20.36 7.89
C ARG A 95 -0.95 -20.22 6.78
N LEU A 96 -1.37 -20.38 5.52
CA LEU A 96 -0.45 -20.50 4.38
C LEU A 96 -0.33 -19.23 3.55
N ASP A 97 -1.36 -18.38 3.44
CA ASP A 97 -1.39 -17.23 2.54
C ASP A 97 -0.16 -16.31 2.77
N GLY A 98 0.19 -16.02 4.03
CA GLY A 98 1.37 -15.21 4.35
C GLY A 98 2.69 -15.86 3.94
N ASN A 99 2.84 -17.16 4.20
CA ASN A 99 4.04 -17.92 3.88
C ASN A 99 4.22 -18.06 2.36
N LEU A 100 3.15 -18.37 1.63
CA LEU A 100 3.18 -18.51 0.17
C LEU A 100 3.47 -17.18 -0.52
N ARG A 101 2.89 -16.07 -0.02
CA ARG A 101 3.23 -14.71 -0.52
C ARG A 101 4.69 -14.37 -0.28
N THR A 102 5.23 -14.71 0.88
CA THR A 102 6.65 -14.51 1.21
C THR A 102 7.53 -15.29 0.25
N LEU A 103 7.25 -16.59 0.06
CA LEU A 103 8.00 -17.45 -0.88
C LEU A 103 7.91 -16.94 -2.32
N ALA A 104 6.71 -16.57 -2.79
CA ALA A 104 6.52 -16.01 -4.12
C ALA A 104 7.33 -14.71 -4.30
N ALA A 105 7.34 -13.84 -3.28
CA ALA A 105 8.12 -12.62 -3.28
C ALA A 105 9.63 -12.90 -3.30
N GLU A 106 10.11 -13.89 -2.55
CA GLU A 106 11.52 -14.32 -2.56
C GLU A 106 11.97 -14.84 -3.93
N VAL A 107 11.19 -15.72 -4.56
CA VAL A 107 11.49 -16.25 -5.90
C VAL A 107 11.44 -15.14 -6.95
N ALA A 108 10.41 -14.30 -6.92
CA ALA A 108 10.31 -13.14 -7.81
C ALA A 108 11.52 -12.22 -7.62
N SER A 109 11.92 -11.99 -6.37
CA SER A 109 13.04 -11.13 -6.02
C SER A 109 14.35 -11.67 -6.58
N GLU A 110 14.62 -12.97 -6.44
CA GLU A 110 15.84 -13.57 -6.98
C GLU A 110 15.90 -13.49 -8.51
N LEU A 111 14.80 -13.80 -9.20
CA LEU A 111 14.75 -13.75 -10.66
C LEU A 111 14.91 -12.32 -11.19
N ASN A 112 14.14 -11.36 -10.62
CA ASN A 112 14.23 -9.96 -11.01
C ASN A 112 15.61 -9.38 -10.70
N ARG A 113 16.23 -9.74 -9.56
CA ARG A 113 17.59 -9.34 -9.20
C ARG A 113 18.61 -9.77 -10.25
N ARG A 114 18.59 -11.02 -10.71
CA ARG A 114 19.54 -11.51 -11.75
C ARG A 114 19.37 -10.80 -13.08
N LEU A 115 18.14 -10.44 -13.43
CA LEU A 115 17.86 -9.67 -14.63
C LEU A 115 18.34 -8.22 -14.49
N ALA A 116 18.11 -7.59 -13.34
CA ALA A 116 18.45 -6.20 -13.08
C ALA A 116 19.96 -5.93 -12.96
N GLN A 117 20.75 -6.89 -12.49
CA GLN A 117 22.22 -6.78 -12.43
C GLN A 117 22.88 -6.48 -13.79
N ARG A 118 22.16 -6.64 -14.90
CA ARG A 118 22.65 -6.35 -16.25
C ARG A 118 22.55 -4.87 -16.63
N ASP A 119 21.65 -4.09 -16.04
CA ASP A 119 21.31 -2.74 -16.51
C ASP A 119 22.02 -1.60 -15.75
N GLY A 120 22.59 -1.87 -14.56
CA GLY A 120 23.38 -0.89 -13.78
C GLY A 120 22.60 0.32 -13.23
N ALA A 121 21.37 0.54 -13.68
CA ALA A 121 20.49 1.62 -13.22
C ALA A 121 19.91 1.35 -11.83
N VAL A 122 19.78 2.39 -10.99
CA VAL A 122 19.00 2.29 -9.75
C VAL A 122 17.52 2.34 -10.08
N ARG A 123 16.75 1.35 -9.60
CA ARG A 123 15.30 1.27 -9.81
C ARG A 123 14.57 1.84 -8.61
N ILE A 124 13.81 2.91 -8.82
CA ILE A 124 13.07 3.61 -7.77
C ILE A 124 11.59 3.45 -8.05
N HIS A 125 10.85 2.86 -7.11
CA HIS A 125 9.39 2.92 -7.12
C HIS A 125 8.94 3.82 -5.98
N ALA A 126 8.22 4.89 -6.28
CA ALA A 126 7.83 5.87 -5.26
C ALA A 126 6.59 6.65 -5.69
N SER A 127 5.87 7.21 -4.72
CA SER A 127 4.77 8.15 -5.01
C SER A 127 5.30 9.50 -5.49
N HIS A 128 4.52 10.18 -6.34
CA HIS A 128 4.86 11.52 -6.84
C HIS A 128 5.10 12.48 -5.66
N GLY A 129 6.30 13.05 -5.57
CA GLY A 129 6.68 13.96 -4.51
C GLY A 129 7.92 14.79 -4.85
N TYR A 130 8.01 15.99 -4.28
CA TYR A 130 9.05 16.97 -4.62
C TYR A 130 10.46 16.48 -4.27
N ALA A 131 10.68 15.92 -3.08
CA ALA A 131 12.00 15.39 -2.71
C ALA A 131 12.45 14.19 -3.59
N VAL A 132 11.51 13.37 -4.07
CA VAL A 132 11.81 12.27 -5.01
C VAL A 132 12.21 12.86 -6.37
N ALA A 133 11.50 13.87 -6.85
CA ALA A 133 11.87 14.57 -8.09
C ALA A 133 13.26 15.24 -7.96
N THR A 134 13.56 15.85 -6.81
CA THR A 134 14.89 16.39 -6.50
C THR A 134 15.96 15.30 -6.53
N LEU A 135 15.69 14.11 -5.98
CA LEU A 135 16.62 12.96 -6.03
C LEU A 135 16.86 12.48 -7.46
N VAL A 136 15.80 12.33 -8.27
CA VAL A 136 15.95 11.92 -9.67
C VAL A 136 16.77 12.94 -10.45
N SER A 137 16.49 14.24 -10.29
CA SER A 137 17.28 15.30 -10.91
C SER A 137 18.75 15.20 -10.48
N ALA A 138 19.00 15.01 -9.18
CA ALA A 138 20.35 14.87 -8.64
C ALA A 138 21.12 13.67 -9.22
N LEU A 139 20.44 12.54 -9.41
CA LEU A 139 21.03 11.34 -10.03
C LEU A 139 21.35 11.58 -11.50
N VAL A 140 20.46 12.25 -12.24
CA VAL A 140 20.69 12.63 -13.64
C VAL A 140 21.86 13.61 -13.76
N ASP A 141 21.95 14.62 -12.89
CA ASP A 141 23.07 15.57 -12.84
C ASP A 141 24.41 14.86 -12.59
N ALA A 142 24.38 13.82 -11.75
CA ALA A 142 25.54 12.97 -11.44
C ALA A 142 25.82 11.90 -12.51
N GLN A 143 25.09 11.91 -13.63
CA GLN A 143 25.18 10.92 -14.72
C GLN A 143 24.96 9.46 -14.25
N ALA A 144 24.22 9.27 -13.16
CA ALA A 144 23.83 7.95 -12.68
C ALA A 144 22.63 7.44 -13.49
N ALA A 145 22.67 6.18 -13.90
CA ALA A 145 21.53 5.54 -14.55
C ALA A 145 20.40 5.33 -13.53
N VAL A 146 19.18 5.79 -13.86
CA VAL A 146 18.00 5.72 -12.98
C VAL A 146 16.78 5.26 -13.78
N ASP A 147 16.04 4.28 -13.25
CA ASP A 147 14.71 3.87 -13.71
C ASP A 147 13.71 4.22 -12.61
N ILE A 148 12.88 5.25 -12.81
CA ILE A 148 11.83 5.62 -11.85
C ILE A 148 10.45 5.21 -12.36
N LYS A 149 9.66 4.58 -11.48
CA LYS A 149 8.24 4.31 -11.70
C LYS A 149 7.42 4.91 -10.58
N TYR A 150 6.51 5.81 -10.95
CA TYR A 150 5.60 6.38 -9.99
C TYR A 150 4.48 5.41 -9.63
N ARG A 151 4.37 5.08 -8.34
CA ARG A 151 3.38 4.15 -7.79
C ARG A 151 2.88 4.63 -6.43
N GLU A 152 1.74 4.14 -6.00
CA GLU A 152 1.30 4.37 -4.62
C GLU A 152 2.26 3.70 -3.62
N SER A 153 2.35 4.25 -2.41
CA SER A 153 3.32 3.82 -1.40
C SER A 153 3.25 2.31 -1.09
N VAL A 154 2.05 1.73 -1.06
CA VAL A 154 1.86 0.28 -0.83
C VAL A 154 2.41 -0.54 -2.00
N GLU A 155 2.13 -0.13 -3.23
CA GLU A 155 2.61 -0.82 -4.43
C GLU A 155 4.13 -0.75 -4.58
N ALA A 156 4.74 0.37 -4.18
CA ALA A 156 6.19 0.53 -4.14
C ALA A 156 6.82 -0.49 -3.18
N VAL A 157 6.31 -0.60 -1.95
CA VAL A 157 6.82 -1.55 -0.95
C VAL A 157 6.59 -3.00 -1.39
N GLN A 158 5.43 -3.31 -1.98
CA GLN A 158 5.17 -4.62 -2.58
C GLN A 158 6.15 -4.97 -3.71
N ALA A 159 6.51 -3.99 -4.53
CA ALA A 159 7.47 -4.16 -5.60
C ALA A 159 8.88 -4.45 -5.06
N LEU A 160 9.29 -3.79 -3.96
CA LEU A 160 10.54 -4.12 -3.27
C LEU A 160 10.53 -5.57 -2.78
N ALA A 161 9.45 -6.02 -2.13
CA ALA A 161 9.34 -7.40 -1.66
C ALA A 161 9.55 -8.42 -2.79
N ARG A 162 9.07 -8.11 -4.00
CA ARG A 162 9.24 -8.90 -5.24
C ARG A 162 10.54 -8.63 -6.01
N GLY A 163 11.47 -7.84 -5.45
CA GLY A 163 12.76 -7.45 -6.05
C GLY A 163 12.65 -6.67 -7.36
N GLU A 164 11.50 -6.02 -7.58
CA GLU A 164 11.19 -5.24 -8.77
C GLU A 164 11.88 -3.87 -8.79
N CYS A 165 12.24 -3.35 -7.61
CA CYS A 165 12.95 -2.09 -7.42
C CYS A 165 14.04 -2.22 -6.36
N ASP A 166 14.95 -1.25 -6.31
CA ASP A 166 16.02 -1.16 -5.33
C ASP A 166 15.65 -0.21 -4.18
N LEU A 167 14.82 0.80 -4.47
CA LEU A 167 14.29 1.78 -3.50
C LEU A 167 12.77 1.84 -3.63
N ALA A 168 12.06 1.55 -2.54
CA ALA A 168 10.62 1.73 -2.42
C ALA A 168 10.28 2.92 -1.52
N GLY A 169 9.76 3.99 -2.12
CA GLY A 169 9.35 5.20 -1.42
C GLY A 169 7.98 5.06 -0.76
N PHE A 170 7.91 5.37 0.53
CA PHE A 170 6.66 5.46 1.28
C PHE A 170 6.79 6.50 2.40
N HIS A 171 5.67 6.81 3.06
CA HIS A 171 5.64 7.81 4.11
C HIS A 171 4.74 7.37 5.26
N LEU A 172 5.04 7.88 6.45
CA LEU A 172 4.29 7.60 7.66
C LEU A 172 4.02 8.89 8.41
N PRO A 173 2.78 9.14 8.86
CA PRO A 173 2.52 10.28 9.73
C PRO A 173 3.27 10.12 11.04
N ARG A 174 3.64 11.25 11.64
CA ARG A 174 4.11 11.31 13.02
C ARG A 174 2.91 11.43 13.96
N GLY A 175 3.05 10.90 15.17
CA GLY A 175 2.01 10.94 16.19
C GLY A 175 1.00 9.79 16.08
N ALA A 176 -0.24 10.05 16.51
CA ALA A 176 -1.21 9.02 16.89
C ALA A 176 -1.57 8.02 15.76
N PHE A 177 -1.53 8.46 14.50
CA PHE A 177 -1.94 7.62 13.36
C PHE A 177 -0.82 6.72 12.83
N ARG A 178 0.43 6.89 13.29
CA ARG A 178 1.58 6.18 12.73
C ARG A 178 1.41 4.67 12.74
N ALA A 179 1.12 4.11 13.91
CA ALA A 179 1.02 2.66 14.10
C ALA A 179 -0.06 2.04 13.20
N GLN A 180 -1.20 2.73 13.06
CA GLN A 180 -2.28 2.29 12.17
C GLN A 180 -1.85 2.35 10.70
N CYS A 181 -1.25 3.45 10.26
CA CYS A 181 -0.76 3.57 8.88
C CYS A 181 0.36 2.56 8.58
N ALA A 182 1.23 2.25 9.54
CA ALA A 182 2.33 1.31 9.36
C ALA A 182 1.88 -0.14 9.10
N GLN A 183 0.69 -0.53 9.58
CA GLN A 183 0.15 -1.88 9.38
C GLN A 183 -0.01 -2.25 7.91
N ILE A 184 -0.22 -1.27 7.01
CA ILE A 184 -0.40 -1.55 5.58
C ILE A 184 0.91 -2.00 4.90
N TYR A 185 2.06 -1.62 5.46
CA TYR A 185 3.39 -1.93 4.91
C TYR A 185 3.99 -3.19 5.55
N ARG A 186 3.67 -3.46 6.82
CA ARG A 186 4.25 -4.55 7.60
C ARG A 186 4.26 -5.92 6.91
N PRO A 187 3.21 -6.36 6.18
CA PRO A 187 3.21 -7.67 5.51
C PRO A 187 4.29 -7.86 4.44
N TRP A 188 4.89 -6.76 3.97
CA TRP A 188 5.84 -6.75 2.86
C TRP A 188 7.26 -6.33 3.29
N LEU A 189 7.42 -5.94 4.56
CA LEU A 189 8.68 -5.48 5.13
C LEU A 189 9.17 -6.45 6.21
N ASP A 190 10.20 -7.21 5.86
CA ASP A 190 10.97 -8.05 6.76
C ASP A 190 12.08 -7.27 7.48
N ASP A 191 12.15 -7.36 8.83
CA ASP A 191 13.09 -6.62 9.69
C ASP A 191 14.56 -7.04 9.49
N THR A 192 14.80 -8.27 9.05
CA THR A 192 16.15 -8.83 8.84
C THR A 192 16.69 -8.50 7.45
N ARG A 193 15.82 -8.61 6.43
CA ARG A 193 16.15 -8.44 5.02
C ARG A 193 16.14 -6.97 4.60
N HIS A 194 15.26 -6.15 5.15
CA HIS A 194 15.11 -4.76 4.74
C HIS A 194 15.64 -3.77 5.79
N VAL A 195 15.89 -2.56 5.30
CA VAL A 195 16.32 -1.39 6.08
C VAL A 195 15.68 -0.15 5.48
N LEU A 196 15.47 0.86 6.30
CA LEU A 196 14.92 2.15 5.87
C LEU A 196 16.03 3.17 5.71
N ILE A 197 15.88 4.04 4.72
CA ILE A 197 16.68 5.24 4.52
C ILE A 197 15.74 6.44 4.66
N HIS A 198 16.02 7.32 5.59
CA HIS A 198 15.30 8.58 5.72
C HIS A 198 15.57 9.47 4.50
N LEU A 199 14.52 9.94 3.83
CA LEU A 199 14.65 10.96 2.78
C LEU A 199 14.48 12.36 3.38
N THR A 200 13.36 12.58 4.06
CA THR A 200 12.99 13.89 4.60
C THR A 200 11.80 13.75 5.54
N ARG A 201 11.65 14.67 6.49
CA ARG A 201 10.34 14.98 7.07
C ARG A 201 9.63 15.99 6.20
N ARG A 202 8.30 15.98 6.19
CA ARG A 202 7.50 16.94 5.43
C ARG A 202 6.15 17.22 6.08
N GLN A 203 5.55 18.34 5.73
CA GLN A 203 4.21 18.73 6.18
C GLN A 203 3.13 18.39 5.15
N GLN A 204 2.03 17.81 5.64
CA GLN A 204 0.75 17.79 4.95
C GLN A 204 -0.22 18.79 5.60
N GLY A 205 -1.02 19.43 4.77
CA GLY A 205 -1.89 20.50 5.21
C GLY A 205 -2.89 20.94 4.16
N LEU A 206 -3.73 21.89 4.57
CA LEU A 206 -4.78 22.45 3.71
C LEU A 206 -4.19 23.50 2.77
N PHE A 207 -4.57 23.40 1.51
CA PHE A 207 -4.33 24.42 0.51
C PHE A 207 -5.50 25.40 0.56
N VAL A 208 -5.21 26.68 0.76
CA VAL A 208 -6.24 27.72 0.82
C VAL A 208 -5.87 28.85 -0.16
N PRO A 209 -6.86 29.49 -0.81
CA PRO A 209 -6.59 30.65 -1.65
C PRO A 209 -5.83 31.72 -0.88
N ARG A 210 -4.96 32.46 -1.58
CA ARG A 210 -4.15 33.53 -0.99
C ARG A 210 -5.01 34.48 -0.15
N GLY A 211 -4.56 34.78 1.06
CA GLY A 211 -5.27 35.61 2.03
C GLY A 211 -6.37 34.87 2.80
N ASN A 212 -6.59 33.58 2.54
CA ASN A 212 -7.56 32.72 3.22
C ASN A 212 -8.95 33.38 3.35
N PRO A 213 -9.65 33.67 2.24
CA PRO A 213 -10.87 34.48 2.23
C PRO A 213 -12.02 33.88 3.04
N LYS A 214 -12.06 32.55 3.18
CA LYS A 214 -13.07 31.83 3.99
C LYS A 214 -12.68 31.66 5.46
N GLN A 215 -11.55 32.23 5.87
CA GLN A 215 -11.03 32.21 7.24
C GLN A 215 -10.90 30.80 7.82
N VAL A 216 -10.45 29.85 7.00
CA VAL A 216 -10.23 28.45 7.39
C VAL A 216 -9.10 28.39 8.42
N ARG A 217 -9.30 27.67 9.51
CA ARG A 217 -8.35 27.51 10.60
C ARG A 217 -7.80 26.08 10.71
N GLY A 218 -8.52 25.10 10.16
CA GLY A 218 -8.06 23.72 10.16
C GLY A 218 -9.13 22.75 9.66
N LEU A 219 -8.94 21.47 9.97
CA LEU A 219 -9.79 20.39 9.45
C LEU A 219 -11.27 20.51 9.82
N VAL A 220 -11.58 21.15 10.96
CA VAL A 220 -12.97 21.32 11.42
C VAL A 220 -13.80 22.12 10.40
N ASP A 221 -13.18 23.07 9.71
CA ASP A 221 -13.87 23.92 8.74
C ASP A 221 -14.35 23.16 7.51
N LEU A 222 -13.80 21.99 7.19
CA LEU A 222 -14.24 21.19 6.03
C LEU A 222 -15.71 20.74 6.17
N ALA A 223 -16.26 20.72 7.38
CA ALA A 223 -17.68 20.41 7.61
C ALA A 223 -18.63 21.59 7.33
N ARG A 224 -18.11 22.77 6.96
CA ARG A 224 -18.94 23.93 6.65
C ARG A 224 -19.60 23.77 5.28
N ASN A 225 -20.87 24.15 5.20
CA ASN A 225 -21.67 24.06 3.96
C ASN A 225 -21.23 25.04 2.87
N ASP A 226 -20.39 26.03 3.19
CA ASP A 226 -19.86 27.00 2.24
C ASP A 226 -18.51 26.57 1.65
N ILE A 227 -18.00 25.37 1.93
CA ILE A 227 -16.68 24.90 1.47
C ILE A 227 -16.82 23.78 0.46
N ARG A 228 -16.27 23.98 -0.75
CA ARG A 228 -16.06 22.93 -1.75
C ARG A 228 -14.64 22.40 -1.63
N PHE A 229 -14.50 21.11 -1.45
CA PHE A 229 -13.21 20.45 -1.27
C PHE A 229 -12.80 19.66 -2.53
N VAL A 230 -11.50 19.56 -2.79
CA VAL A 230 -10.93 18.60 -3.75
C VAL A 230 -9.87 17.76 -3.05
N ASN A 231 -9.96 16.43 -3.22
CA ASN A 231 -9.15 15.49 -2.46
C ASN A 231 -8.20 14.68 -3.36
N ARG A 232 -7.29 13.91 -2.77
CA ARG A 232 -6.52 12.90 -3.51
C ARG A 232 -7.36 11.65 -3.77
N GLN A 233 -6.96 10.89 -4.78
CA GLN A 233 -7.57 9.61 -5.16
C GLN A 233 -7.69 8.64 -3.96
N PRO A 234 -8.78 7.84 -3.91
CA PRO A 234 -8.90 6.73 -2.97
C PRO A 234 -7.67 5.81 -3.02
N GLY A 235 -7.24 5.32 -1.86
CA GLY A 235 -6.05 4.47 -1.73
C GLY A 235 -4.72 5.21 -1.61
N SER A 236 -4.67 6.52 -1.89
CA SER A 236 -3.45 7.31 -1.64
C SER A 236 -3.20 7.48 -0.14
N GLY A 237 -1.92 7.52 0.25
CA GLY A 237 -1.54 7.69 1.65
C GLY A 237 -2.03 9.02 2.25
N THR A 238 -2.05 10.08 1.44
CA THR A 238 -2.63 11.39 1.80
C THR A 238 -4.12 11.30 2.10
N ARG A 239 -4.90 10.60 1.26
CA ARG A 239 -6.34 10.43 1.51
C ARG A 239 -6.59 9.61 2.77
N MET A 240 -5.85 8.52 2.95
CA MET A 240 -5.95 7.71 4.17
C MET A 240 -5.65 8.53 5.44
N LEU A 241 -4.59 9.34 5.43
CA LEU A 241 -4.26 10.21 6.56
C LEU A 241 -5.38 11.22 6.85
N LEU A 242 -5.90 11.87 5.82
CA LEU A 242 -6.99 12.83 5.95
C LEU A 242 -8.26 12.18 6.50
N ASP A 243 -8.63 10.99 5.99
CA ASP A 243 -9.78 10.23 6.48
C ASP A 243 -9.64 9.92 7.99
N LEU A 244 -8.45 9.51 8.43
CA LEU A 244 -8.17 9.24 9.85
C LEU A 244 -8.26 10.51 10.70
N ALA A 245 -7.65 11.60 10.22
CA ALA A 245 -7.63 12.88 10.93
C ALA A 245 -9.04 13.48 11.09
N LEU A 246 -9.89 13.41 10.04
CA LEU A 246 -11.27 13.87 10.08
C LEU A 246 -12.14 13.05 11.04
N ARG A 247 -12.05 11.73 10.96
CA ARG A 247 -12.81 10.84 11.85
C ARG A 247 -12.41 11.02 13.32
N ALA A 248 -11.12 11.27 13.59
CA ALA A 248 -10.64 11.52 14.95
C ALA A 248 -11.22 12.79 15.58
N ILE A 249 -11.64 13.78 14.77
CA ILE A 249 -12.34 14.99 15.22
C ILE A 249 -13.86 14.91 15.06
N GLY A 250 -14.41 13.72 14.78
CA GLY A 250 -15.84 13.49 14.67
C GLY A 250 -16.48 13.97 13.36
N ILE A 251 -15.68 14.26 12.32
CA ILE A 251 -16.19 14.63 11.00
C ILE A 251 -16.31 13.40 10.13
N ASP A 252 -17.51 13.16 9.63
CA ASP A 252 -17.78 12.16 8.61
C ASP A 252 -17.31 12.68 7.24
N PRO A 253 -16.29 12.06 6.62
CA PRO A 253 -15.76 12.56 5.36
C PRO A 253 -16.79 12.51 4.22
N GLU A 254 -17.78 11.61 4.26
CA GLU A 254 -18.82 11.52 3.22
C GLU A 254 -19.77 12.72 3.20
N ARG A 255 -19.77 13.53 4.27
CA ARG A 255 -20.61 14.73 4.40
C ARG A 255 -19.93 16.01 3.93
N ILE A 256 -18.65 15.95 3.55
CA ILE A 256 -17.90 17.10 3.04
C ILE A 256 -18.26 17.32 1.57
N ASP A 257 -18.64 18.54 1.20
CA ASP A 257 -18.94 18.87 -0.19
C ASP A 257 -17.67 18.75 -1.06
N GLY A 258 -17.80 18.03 -2.18
CA GLY A 258 -16.69 17.74 -3.08
C GLY A 258 -15.73 16.63 -2.62
N TYR A 259 -15.98 15.92 -1.52
CA TYR A 259 -15.03 14.92 -0.99
C TYR A 259 -14.72 13.73 -1.94
N ALA A 260 -15.65 13.44 -2.85
CA ALA A 260 -15.48 12.45 -3.91
C ALA A 260 -14.75 13.02 -5.15
N SER A 261 -14.64 14.34 -5.28
CA SER A 261 -13.81 14.99 -6.31
C SER A 261 -12.35 14.72 -6.00
N ALA A 262 -11.64 14.11 -6.95
CA ALA A 262 -10.30 13.61 -6.71
C ALA A 262 -9.31 13.92 -7.83
N GLU A 263 -8.09 14.30 -7.44
CA GLU A 263 -6.95 14.48 -8.34
C GLU A 263 -5.79 13.55 -7.99
N LEU A 264 -4.94 13.27 -8.97
CA LEU A 264 -3.89 12.25 -8.87
C LEU A 264 -2.57 12.73 -8.24
N THR A 265 -2.32 14.04 -8.22
CA THR A 265 -1.05 14.63 -7.75
C THR A 265 -1.28 15.83 -6.85
N HIS A 266 -0.30 16.16 -6.00
CA HIS A 266 -0.38 17.35 -5.14
C HIS A 266 -0.47 18.64 -5.96
N SER A 267 0.26 18.71 -7.08
CA SER A 267 0.21 19.83 -8.01
C SER A 267 -1.17 19.98 -8.66
N ALA A 268 -1.84 18.87 -9.02
CA ALA A 268 -3.18 18.91 -9.58
C ALA A 268 -4.21 19.44 -8.57
N ILE A 269 -4.15 18.99 -7.30
CA ILE A 269 -4.97 19.55 -6.21
C ILE A 269 -4.74 21.06 -6.07
N ALA A 270 -3.48 21.48 -6.00
CA ALA A 270 -3.15 22.90 -5.87
C ALA A 270 -3.63 23.72 -7.08
N ALA A 271 -3.44 23.24 -8.30
CA ALA A 271 -3.95 23.88 -9.50
C ALA A 271 -5.48 24.02 -9.50
N PHE A 272 -6.20 22.99 -9.02
CA PHE A 272 -7.65 22.96 -8.95
C PHE A 272 -8.22 23.99 -7.94
N VAL A 273 -7.52 24.18 -6.81
CA VAL A 273 -7.86 25.25 -5.85
C VAL A 273 -7.50 26.62 -6.42
N ALA A 274 -6.31 26.76 -7.02
CA ALA A 274 -5.85 28.02 -7.59
C ALA A 274 -6.74 28.52 -8.76
N SER A 275 -7.37 27.61 -9.50
CA SER A 275 -8.34 27.95 -10.55
C SER A 275 -9.74 28.31 -10.02
N GLY A 276 -9.98 28.19 -8.71
CA GLY A 276 -11.29 28.44 -8.08
C GLY A 276 -12.32 27.32 -8.29
N MET A 277 -11.92 26.19 -8.85
CA MET A 277 -12.79 25.02 -9.04
C MET A 277 -13.13 24.35 -7.69
N ALA A 278 -12.23 24.43 -6.71
CA ALA A 278 -12.51 24.13 -5.30
C ALA A 278 -12.04 25.29 -4.41
N ASP A 279 -12.54 25.32 -3.18
CA ASP A 279 -12.15 26.32 -2.19
C ASP A 279 -10.97 25.84 -1.33
N LEU A 280 -10.85 24.52 -1.13
CA LEU A 280 -9.78 23.91 -0.36
C LEU A 280 -9.30 22.62 -1.00
N GLY A 281 -8.04 22.28 -0.74
CA GLY A 281 -7.45 20.98 -1.05
C GLY A 281 -6.54 20.52 0.07
N PHE A 282 -5.96 19.31 -0.05
CA PHE A 282 -5.04 18.78 0.95
C PHE A 282 -3.83 18.11 0.30
N GLY A 283 -2.63 18.40 0.81
CA GLY A 283 -1.40 17.86 0.27
C GLY A 283 -0.16 18.48 0.90
N VAL A 284 0.98 18.40 0.19
CA VAL A 284 2.27 18.89 0.68
C VAL A 284 2.48 20.38 0.38
N GLU A 285 3.13 21.09 1.29
CA GLU A 285 3.31 22.55 1.21
C GLU A 285 3.95 23.06 -0.09
N PRO A 286 4.98 22.42 -0.70
CA PRO A 286 5.58 22.93 -1.93
C PRO A 286 4.58 23.08 -3.08
N ALA A 287 3.53 22.25 -3.12
CA ALA A 287 2.48 22.38 -4.12
C ALA A 287 1.65 23.66 -3.89
N ALA A 288 1.26 23.96 -2.66
CA ALA A 288 0.54 25.19 -2.36
C ALA A 288 1.36 26.43 -2.78
N ARG A 289 2.64 26.46 -2.39
CA ARG A 289 3.55 27.58 -2.68
C ARG A 289 3.77 27.76 -4.16
N HIS A 290 3.98 26.67 -4.91
CA HIS A 290 4.16 26.72 -6.37
C HIS A 290 2.97 27.36 -7.11
N PHE A 291 1.75 27.15 -6.61
CA PHE A 291 0.53 27.73 -7.19
C PHE A 291 0.07 29.03 -6.50
N GLY A 292 0.93 29.64 -5.67
CA GLY A 292 0.63 30.92 -5.00
C GLY A 292 -0.49 30.84 -3.95
N LEU A 293 -0.78 29.64 -3.44
CA LEU A 293 -1.74 29.39 -2.38
C LEU A 293 -1.10 29.56 -1.00
N ASP A 294 -1.92 29.87 -0.01
CA ASP A 294 -1.53 29.78 1.38
C ASP A 294 -1.70 28.33 1.88
N PHE A 295 -0.99 28.00 2.95
CA PHE A 295 -0.90 26.65 3.49
C PHE A 295 -1.19 26.66 4.99
N ILE A 296 -2.05 25.74 5.43
CA ILE A 296 -2.34 25.51 6.86
C ILE A 296 -1.80 24.11 7.21
N PRO A 297 -0.70 24.00 7.97
CA PRO A 297 -0.11 22.72 8.33
C PRO A 297 -1.05 21.92 9.25
N VAL A 298 -1.10 20.60 9.06
CA VAL A 298 -1.97 19.69 9.81
C VAL A 298 -1.19 18.53 10.42
N VAL A 299 -0.34 17.85 9.63
CA VAL A 299 0.40 16.66 10.09
C VAL A 299 1.80 16.65 9.50
N ASP A 300 2.80 16.37 10.34
CA ASP A 300 4.14 16.01 9.90
C ASP A 300 4.20 14.53 9.50
N GLU A 301 4.91 14.22 8.42
CA GLU A 301 5.20 12.85 7.99
C GLU A 301 6.70 12.64 7.85
N ASP A 302 7.17 11.43 8.17
CA ASP A 302 8.49 10.97 7.76
C ASP A 302 8.37 10.27 6.40
N TYR A 303 9.24 10.62 5.46
CA TYR A 303 9.37 9.93 4.18
C TYR A 303 10.60 9.02 4.19
N TYR A 304 10.40 7.77 3.79
CA TYR A 304 11.42 6.74 3.75
C TYR A 304 11.56 6.15 2.35
N PHE A 305 12.76 5.67 2.05
CA PHE A 305 12.94 4.55 1.14
C PHE A 305 13.16 3.26 1.94
N ALA A 306 12.45 2.20 1.61
CA ALA A 306 12.84 0.84 1.99
C ALA A 306 13.77 0.25 0.92
N CYS A 307 14.78 -0.49 1.35
CA CYS A 307 15.67 -1.24 0.47
C CYS A 307 16.15 -2.55 1.11
N GLU A 308 16.80 -3.39 0.31
CA GLU A 308 17.48 -4.61 0.77
C GLU A 308 18.73 -4.24 1.58
N ARG A 309 18.86 -4.77 2.80
CA ARG A 309 20.01 -4.54 3.70
C ARG A 309 21.32 -4.96 3.05
N ALA A 310 21.34 -6.16 2.45
CA ALA A 310 22.52 -6.72 1.80
C ALA A 310 23.00 -5.92 0.58
N ARG A 311 22.25 -4.90 0.14
CA ARG A 311 22.55 -4.07 -1.03
C ARG A 311 23.15 -2.72 -0.68
N LEU A 312 23.14 -2.29 0.60
CA LEU A 312 23.52 -0.94 1.03
C LEU A 312 24.92 -0.53 0.52
N ASP A 313 25.88 -1.44 0.58
CA ASP A 313 27.27 -1.18 0.18
C ASP A 313 27.56 -1.58 -1.28
N VAL A 314 26.54 -1.90 -2.09
CA VAL A 314 26.70 -2.38 -3.47
C VAL A 314 26.05 -1.40 -4.45
N ARG A 315 26.82 -0.96 -5.46
CA ARG A 315 26.32 -0.11 -6.55
C ARG A 315 25.12 -0.74 -7.28
N PRO A 316 24.09 0.05 -7.65
CA PRO A 316 24.06 1.52 -7.58
C PRO A 316 23.57 2.10 -6.25
N LEU A 317 23.10 1.28 -5.31
CA LEU A 317 22.48 1.75 -4.06
C LEU A 317 23.44 2.52 -3.15
N ALA A 318 24.71 2.08 -3.06
CA ALA A 318 25.75 2.80 -2.32
C ALA A 318 25.94 4.24 -2.81
N ASP A 319 25.89 4.44 -4.13
CA ASP A 319 26.05 5.78 -4.75
C ASP A 319 24.83 6.67 -4.42
N VAL A 320 23.62 6.08 -4.40
CA VAL A 320 22.41 6.82 -3.97
C VAL A 320 22.49 7.20 -2.50
N LEU A 321 22.93 6.29 -1.62
CA LEU A 321 23.08 6.60 -0.20
C LEU A 321 24.10 7.72 0.03
N ALA A 322 25.23 7.69 -0.70
CA ALA A 322 26.21 8.77 -0.65
C ALA A 322 25.61 10.11 -1.13
N LEU A 323 24.82 10.10 -2.20
CA LEU A 323 24.13 11.28 -2.72
C LEU A 323 23.10 11.84 -1.72
N LEU A 324 22.33 10.98 -1.04
CA LEU A 324 21.38 11.42 -0.03
C LEU A 324 22.07 12.10 1.16
N ARG A 325 23.34 11.77 1.43
CA ARG A 325 24.17 12.36 2.49
C ARG A 325 24.99 13.57 2.00
N ASP A 326 24.97 13.86 0.71
CA ASP A 326 25.71 14.99 0.14
C ASP A 326 25.07 16.32 0.55
N ALA A 327 25.90 17.25 1.03
CA ALA A 327 25.43 18.53 1.54
C ALA A 327 24.62 19.34 0.51
N ARG A 328 24.99 19.28 -0.78
CA ARG A 328 24.27 20.01 -1.84
C ARG A 328 22.90 19.38 -2.10
N PHE A 329 22.79 18.06 -1.99
CA PHE A 329 21.48 17.41 -2.06
C PHE A 329 20.59 17.77 -0.87
N VAL A 330 21.12 17.69 0.34
CA VAL A 330 20.42 18.07 1.57
C VAL A 330 19.93 19.52 1.50
N GLU A 331 20.78 20.45 1.03
CA GLU A 331 20.40 21.86 0.83
C GLU A 331 19.26 22.02 -0.20
N ARG A 332 19.30 21.30 -1.32
CA ARG A 332 18.20 21.32 -2.31
C ARG A 332 16.87 20.85 -1.71
N VAL A 333 16.88 19.86 -0.82
CA VAL A 333 15.66 19.41 -0.13
C VAL A 333 15.22 20.43 0.92
N ALA A 334 16.15 21.07 1.62
CA ALA A 334 15.84 22.12 2.61
C ALA A 334 15.19 23.37 1.99
N HIS A 335 15.39 23.61 0.69
CA HIS A 335 14.70 24.67 -0.06
C HIS A 335 13.25 24.34 -0.43
N LEU A 336 12.78 23.11 -0.20
CA LEU A 336 11.38 22.77 -0.36
C LEU A 336 10.61 23.21 0.89
N ASP A 337 9.63 24.11 0.73
CA ASP A 337 8.82 24.58 1.86
C ASP A 337 8.15 23.42 2.60
N GLY A 338 8.15 23.48 3.93
CA GLY A 338 7.55 22.44 4.77
C GLY A 338 8.31 21.10 4.76
N TYR A 339 9.54 21.04 4.24
CA TYR A 339 10.40 19.86 4.27
C TYR A 339 11.58 20.08 5.23
N ASP A 340 11.98 19.01 5.91
CA ASP A 340 13.14 18.99 6.81
C ASP A 340 14.02 17.76 6.50
N PRO A 341 15.21 17.95 5.89
CA PRO A 341 16.11 16.89 5.53
C PRO A 341 17.15 16.56 6.61
N ALA A 342 16.96 16.95 7.87
CA ALA A 342 17.96 16.76 8.94
C ALA A 342 18.47 15.30 9.08
N ALA A 343 17.60 14.31 8.82
CA ALA A 343 17.95 12.89 8.86
C ALA A 343 18.20 12.28 7.47
N CYS A 344 18.35 13.09 6.42
CA CYS A 344 18.47 12.58 5.04
C CYS A 344 19.66 11.64 4.88
N GLY A 345 19.41 10.45 4.35
CA GLY A 345 20.41 9.38 4.22
C GLY A 345 20.72 8.61 5.51
N ALA A 346 20.06 8.92 6.64
CA ALA A 346 20.18 8.13 7.85
C ALA A 346 19.46 6.78 7.70
N LEU A 347 20.08 5.74 8.25
CA LEU A 347 19.52 4.39 8.24
C LEU A 347 18.65 4.16 9.49
N GLU A 348 17.56 3.42 9.33
CA GLU A 348 16.60 3.13 10.39
C GLU A 348 16.11 1.68 10.29
N HIS A 349 15.93 1.01 11.43
CA HIS A 349 15.41 -0.36 11.44
C HIS A 349 13.92 -0.32 11.11
N ILE A 350 13.42 -1.34 10.40
CA ILE A 350 12.02 -1.41 9.99
C ILE A 350 11.09 -1.26 11.20
N ALA A 351 11.27 -2.07 12.26
CA ALA A 351 10.48 -1.99 13.48
C ALA A 351 10.44 -0.58 14.10
N THR A 352 11.60 0.07 14.26
CA THR A 352 11.72 1.42 14.84
C THR A 352 11.09 2.49 13.95
N GLY A 353 11.37 2.44 12.64
CA GLY A 353 10.77 3.36 11.67
C GLY A 353 9.25 3.21 11.62
N LEU A 354 8.71 1.99 11.60
CA LEU A 354 7.27 1.77 11.62
C LEU A 354 6.62 2.22 12.95
N ALA A 355 7.31 2.08 14.08
CA ALA A 355 6.81 2.50 15.40
C ALA A 355 6.91 4.01 15.66
N GLY A 356 7.87 4.69 15.02
CA GLY A 356 8.11 6.13 15.18
C GLY A 356 9.17 6.45 16.23
N GLY A 357 10.36 5.85 16.10
CA GLY A 357 11.50 6.17 16.96
C GLY A 357 11.84 7.67 17.00
N ASP A 358 12.52 8.09 18.08
CA ASP A 358 12.79 9.50 18.42
C ASP A 358 13.78 10.22 17.48
N GLY A 359 14.03 9.70 16.28
CA GLY A 359 14.97 10.31 15.33
C GLY A 359 16.43 10.21 15.75
N ALA A 360 16.76 9.36 16.73
CA ALA A 360 18.14 9.04 17.06
C ALA A 360 18.73 8.18 15.95
N SER A 361 19.58 8.79 15.12
CA SER A 361 20.36 8.08 14.08
C SER A 361 21.10 6.91 14.70
N VAL A 362 20.78 5.69 14.29
CA VAL A 362 21.53 4.51 14.70
C VAL A 362 22.85 4.49 13.90
N PRO A 363 24.01 4.24 14.53
CA PRO A 363 25.28 4.18 13.81
C PRO A 363 25.23 3.11 12.70
N ASP A 364 25.78 3.43 11.52
CA ASP A 364 25.79 2.55 10.33
C ASP A 364 26.30 1.13 10.63
N GLY A 365 27.18 0.97 11.63
CA GLY A 365 27.72 -0.33 12.06
C GLY A 365 26.68 -1.33 12.58
N ASN A 366 25.48 -0.88 12.99
CA ASN A 366 24.39 -1.75 13.44
C ASN A 366 23.49 -2.23 12.28
N PHE A 367 23.70 -1.71 11.07
CA PHE A 367 22.89 -2.07 9.90
C PHE A 367 23.58 -3.06 8.95
N ARG A 368 24.89 -3.26 9.14
CA ARG A 368 25.76 -4.07 8.28
C ARG A 368 25.82 -5.53 8.69
#